data_AF-A0A8C5TZA4-F1
#
_entry.id   AF-A0A8C5TZA4-F1
#
_cell.length_a   1.000
_cell.length_b   1.000
_cell.length_c   1.000
_cell.angle_alpha   90.00
_cell.angle_beta   90.00
_cell.angle_gamma   90.00
#
_symmetry.space_group_name_H-M   'P 1'
#
loop_
_entity.id
_entity.type
_entity.pdbx_description
1 polymer ?
#
loop_
_entity_poly.entity_id
_entity_poly.type
_entity_poly.pdbx_seq_one_letter_code
_entity_poly.pdbx_strand_id
1 'polypeptide(L)'
;SCTSPSGTMITWQEVFAGKLEEMHVIDSWTLVEDDALQVQACRPGWKEFVLRRALGRFQCSQCFHKWSSAKVHILFHMNQCQGWGTVWMRIFRQECRQCPKPRLEDPEFSLETVETILHNVVIKIRQYFYNQPVQPSDLLEVVVDTPVAGPHDSVHCEACRLGICRRSLSAPAQDCLCPGFSWNGYSFLLCSCYSIVLWI
;
A
#
# COMPACT_ATOMS: atom_id res chain seq x y z
N SER A 1 -24.93 18.98 -27.89
CA SER A 1 -24.72 17.55 -27.62
C SER A 1 -23.38 17.41 -26.96
N CYS A 2 -23.36 17.29 -25.63
CA CYS A 2 -22.13 17.20 -24.86
C CYS A 2 -21.72 15.73 -24.84
N THR A 3 -20.79 15.34 -25.71
CA THR A 3 -20.25 13.98 -25.71
C THR A 3 -19.28 13.89 -24.54
N SER A 4 -19.71 13.28 -23.43
CA SER A 4 -18.81 12.88 -22.34
C SER A 4 -17.77 11.91 -22.92
N PRO A 5 -16.46 12.11 -22.67
CA PRO A 5 -15.46 11.16 -23.11
C PRO A 5 -15.68 9.84 -22.36
N SER A 6 -15.63 8.76 -23.12
CA SER A 6 -15.58 7.37 -22.65
C SER A 6 -14.71 7.26 -21.40
N GLY A 7 -15.35 7.01 -20.25
CA GLY A 7 -14.68 6.94 -18.95
C GLY A 7 -13.80 5.71 -18.86
N THR A 8 -12.55 5.82 -19.28
CA THR A 8 -11.50 4.86 -18.92
C THR A 8 -11.41 4.86 -17.40
N MET A 9 -11.63 3.71 -16.76
CA MET A 9 -11.44 3.60 -15.31
C MET A 9 -9.96 3.83 -14.99
N ILE A 10 -9.67 4.90 -14.24
CA ILE A 10 -8.32 5.25 -13.85
C ILE A 10 -7.79 4.16 -12.90
N THR A 11 -6.62 3.60 -13.24
CA THR A 11 -5.96 2.54 -12.48
C THR A 11 -5.07 3.10 -11.37
N TRP A 12 -4.71 2.26 -10.38
CA TRP A 12 -3.71 2.60 -9.36
C TRP A 12 -2.39 3.05 -9.97
N GLN A 13 -1.96 2.40 -11.05
CA GLN A 13 -0.71 2.67 -11.74
C GLN A 13 -0.73 4.06 -12.40
N GLU A 14 -1.84 4.45 -13.02
CA GLU A 14 -2.00 5.77 -13.64
C GLU A 14 -1.99 6.89 -12.60
N VAL A 15 -2.73 6.74 -11.49
CA VAL A 15 -2.69 7.73 -10.40
C VAL A 15 -1.29 7.80 -9.79
N PHE A 16 -0.61 6.66 -9.64
CA PHE A 16 0.73 6.60 -9.07
C PHE A 16 1.74 7.32 -9.96
N ALA A 17 1.70 7.09 -11.27
CA ALA A 17 2.52 7.80 -12.24
C ALA A 17 2.29 9.33 -12.16
N GLY A 18 1.02 9.76 -12.10
CA GLY A 18 0.69 11.18 -11.92
C GLY A 18 1.26 11.78 -10.64
N LYS A 19 1.20 11.05 -9.51
CA LYS A 19 1.77 11.52 -8.23
C LYS A 19 3.29 11.60 -8.24
N LEU A 20 3.98 10.68 -8.91
CA LEU A 20 5.44 10.73 -9.07
C LEU A 20 5.86 11.98 -9.86
N GLU A 21 5.15 12.29 -10.95
CA GLU A 21 5.39 13.49 -11.77
C GLU A 21 5.09 14.77 -10.98
N GLU A 22 3.91 14.87 -10.34
CA GLU A 22 3.52 16.00 -9.50
C GLU A 22 4.58 16.31 -8.44
N MET A 23 5.16 15.27 -7.85
CA MET A 23 6.13 15.38 -6.75
C MET A 23 7.58 15.33 -7.22
N HIS A 24 7.82 15.40 -8.54
CA HIS A 24 9.13 15.52 -9.18
C HIS A 24 10.11 14.39 -8.78
N VAL A 25 9.62 13.15 -8.71
CA VAL A 25 10.47 11.98 -8.52
C VAL A 25 11.20 11.66 -9.82
N ILE A 26 12.53 11.66 -9.78
CA ILE A 26 13.39 11.59 -10.97
C ILE A 26 13.42 10.18 -11.58
N ASP A 27 13.46 9.16 -10.73
CA ASP A 27 13.57 7.78 -11.19
C ASP A 27 12.21 7.23 -11.65
N SER A 28 12.26 6.21 -12.50
CA SER A 28 11.06 5.50 -12.91
C SER A 28 10.63 4.52 -11.82
N TRP A 29 9.38 4.64 -11.34
CA TRP A 29 8.80 3.76 -10.35
C TRP A 29 7.59 2.99 -10.89
N THR A 30 7.45 1.74 -10.49
CA THR A 30 6.32 0.87 -10.84
C THR A 30 5.57 0.43 -9.60
N LEU A 31 4.24 0.27 -9.71
CA LEU A 31 3.38 -0.23 -8.64
C LEU A 31 2.77 -1.57 -9.09
N VAL A 32 2.95 -2.60 -8.26
CA VAL A 32 2.49 -3.97 -8.52
C VAL A 32 1.67 -4.46 -7.34
N GLU A 33 0.50 -5.03 -7.61
CA GLU A 33 -0.33 -5.67 -6.59
C GLU A 33 0.13 -7.12 -6.36
N ASP A 34 0.30 -7.51 -5.10
CA ASP A 34 0.70 -8.86 -4.68
C ASP A 34 0.02 -9.26 -3.36
N ASP A 35 -1.01 -10.09 -3.46
CA ASP A 35 -1.75 -10.62 -2.31
C ASP A 35 -0.95 -11.59 -1.43
N ALA A 36 0.19 -12.08 -1.91
CA ALA A 36 1.05 -12.96 -1.12
C ALA A 36 1.98 -12.17 -0.19
N LEU A 37 2.08 -10.84 -0.33
CA LEU A 37 3.02 -9.99 0.40
C LEU A 37 2.80 -10.10 1.91
N GLN A 38 3.86 -10.39 2.68
CA GLN A 38 3.78 -10.59 4.13
C GLN A 38 4.41 -9.43 4.90
N VAL A 39 3.76 -9.02 5.99
CA VAL A 39 4.28 -8.00 6.90
C VAL A 39 5.56 -8.49 7.57
N GLN A 40 6.54 -7.60 7.74
CA GLN A 40 7.84 -7.87 8.37
C GLN A 40 8.67 -8.95 7.68
N ALA A 41 8.36 -9.27 6.42
CA ALA A 41 9.09 -10.24 5.60
C ALA A 41 9.82 -9.55 4.43
N CYS A 42 10.29 -8.31 4.63
CA CYS A 42 11.05 -7.60 3.61
C CYS A 42 12.37 -8.30 3.29
N ARG A 43 12.69 -8.36 1.99
CA ARG A 43 14.01 -8.80 1.53
C ARG A 43 15.06 -7.73 1.89
N PRO A 44 16.34 -8.08 2.03
CA PRO A 44 17.41 -7.10 2.20
C PRO A 44 17.35 -6.00 1.11
N GLY A 45 17.50 -4.74 1.52
CA GLY A 45 17.39 -3.57 0.65
C GLY A 45 15.97 -3.01 0.48
N TRP A 46 14.94 -3.77 0.83
CA TRP A 46 13.55 -3.32 0.75
C TRP A 46 13.13 -2.52 1.99
N LYS A 47 12.19 -1.60 1.80
CA LYS A 47 11.57 -0.77 2.84
C LYS A 47 10.10 -1.12 2.99
N GLU A 48 9.63 -1.20 4.23
CA GLU A 48 8.23 -1.49 4.55
C GLU A 48 7.49 -0.21 4.93
N PHE A 49 6.30 -0.02 4.38
CA PHE A 49 5.35 0.98 4.83
C PHE A 49 3.96 0.36 4.96
N VAL A 50 3.30 0.59 6.11
CA VAL A 50 1.93 0.11 6.35
C VAL A 50 1.02 1.32 6.53
N LEU A 51 0.11 1.51 5.58
CA LEU A 51 -1.00 2.46 5.71
C LEU A 51 -2.14 1.77 6.45
N ARG A 52 -2.62 2.36 7.56
CA ARG A 52 -3.53 1.70 8.51
C ARG A 52 -4.96 2.24 8.51
N ARG A 53 -5.18 3.36 7.83
CA ARG A 53 -6.40 4.17 7.90
C ARG A 53 -6.89 4.52 6.50
N ALA A 54 -6.97 3.56 5.60
CA ALA A 54 -7.67 3.78 4.34
C ALA A 54 -9.18 3.58 4.51
N LEU A 55 -9.96 4.44 3.85
CA LEU A 55 -11.40 4.33 3.77
C LEU A 55 -11.76 3.41 2.60
N GLY A 56 -12.30 2.22 2.90
CA GLY A 56 -12.80 1.30 1.88
C GLY A 56 -14.28 1.02 2.04
N ARG A 57 -14.96 0.83 0.92
CA ARG A 57 -16.31 0.24 0.86
C ARG A 57 -16.19 -1.22 0.48
N PHE A 58 -17.06 -2.06 0.99
CA PHE A 58 -17.07 -3.48 0.70
C PHE A 58 -18.47 -3.90 0.29
N GLN A 59 -18.55 -4.88 -0.60
CA GLN A 59 -19.78 -5.54 -0.98
C GLN A 59 -19.57 -7.06 -0.89
N CYS A 60 -20.40 -7.75 -0.11
CA CYS A 60 -20.31 -9.19 -0.03
C CYS A 60 -20.75 -9.83 -1.35
N SER A 61 -19.89 -10.69 -1.90
CA SER A 61 -20.17 -11.50 -3.08
C SER A 61 -21.29 -12.53 -2.89
N GLN A 62 -21.60 -12.90 -1.63
CA GLN A 62 -22.59 -13.94 -1.31
C GLN A 62 -23.98 -13.36 -0.99
N CYS A 63 -24.06 -12.36 -0.12
CA CYS A 63 -25.33 -11.82 0.36
C CYS A 63 -25.61 -10.37 -0.07
N PHE A 64 -24.71 -9.77 -0.86
CA PHE A 64 -24.78 -8.38 -1.32
C PHE A 64 -24.84 -7.32 -0.20
N HIS A 65 -24.62 -7.70 1.05
CA HIS A 65 -24.48 -6.76 2.15
C HIS A 65 -23.32 -5.81 1.87
N LYS A 66 -23.57 -4.51 2.04
CA LYS A 66 -22.59 -3.45 1.88
C LYS A 66 -22.19 -2.89 3.23
N TRP A 67 -20.91 -2.60 3.41
CA TRP A 67 -20.39 -1.91 4.58
C TRP A 67 -19.20 -1.02 4.21
N SER A 68 -18.85 -0.10 5.10
CA SER A 68 -17.68 0.77 4.95
C SER A 68 -16.76 0.57 6.14
N SER A 69 -15.45 0.78 5.94
CA SER A 69 -14.44 0.71 6.98
C SER A 69 -13.42 1.83 6.79
N ALA A 70 -13.19 2.62 7.84
CA ALA A 70 -12.10 3.62 7.92
C ALA A 70 -10.76 3.01 8.35
N LYS A 71 -10.66 1.67 8.41
CA LYS A 71 -9.47 0.93 8.86
C LYS A 71 -9.06 -0.17 7.89
N VAL A 72 -9.13 0.13 6.59
CA VAL A 72 -8.46 -0.74 5.61
C VAL A 72 -6.95 -0.54 5.75
N HIS A 73 -6.24 -1.66 5.84
CA HIS A 73 -4.78 -1.67 5.91
C HIS A 73 -4.23 -1.97 4.52
N ILE A 74 -3.11 -1.33 4.18
CA ILE A 74 -2.39 -1.56 2.93
C ILE A 74 -0.91 -1.66 3.27
N LEU A 75 -0.29 -2.75 2.84
CA LEU A 75 1.14 -3.01 2.99
C LEU A 75 1.85 -2.63 1.69
N PHE A 76 2.96 -1.91 1.83
CA PHE A 76 3.85 -1.55 0.74
C PHE A 76 5.26 -2.04 1.05
N HIS A 77 5.86 -2.78 0.11
CA HIS A 77 7.28 -3.09 0.10
C HIS A 77 7.92 -2.33 -1.07
N MET A 78 8.96 -1.55 -0.79
CA MET A 78 9.58 -0.65 -1.76
C MET A 78 11.06 -0.98 -1.91
N ASN A 79 11.58 -0.92 -3.14
CA ASN A 79 13.01 -1.03 -3.40
C ASN A 79 13.39 -0.18 -4.61
N GLN A 80 14.64 0.26 -4.64
CA GLN A 80 15.23 1.02 -5.73
C GLN A 80 16.58 0.41 -6.10
N CYS A 81 16.81 0.13 -7.39
CA CYS A 81 18.11 -0.24 -7.92
C CYS A 81 18.37 0.50 -9.23
N GLN A 82 19.55 1.12 -9.36
CA GLN A 82 20.06 1.70 -10.62
C GLN A 82 19.10 2.69 -11.31
N GLY A 83 18.44 3.57 -10.55
CA GLY A 83 17.50 4.56 -11.11
C GLY A 83 16.13 3.99 -11.50
N TRP A 84 15.81 2.79 -11.04
CA TRP A 84 14.49 2.17 -11.17
C TRP A 84 13.97 1.74 -9.80
N GLY A 85 12.70 2.02 -9.55
CA GLY A 85 12.01 1.68 -8.32
C GLY A 85 10.81 0.77 -8.54
N THR A 86 10.51 -0.03 -7.52
CA THR A 86 9.34 -0.91 -7.49
C THR A 86 8.67 -0.81 -6.14
N VAL A 87 7.34 -0.68 -6.17
CA VAL A 87 6.46 -0.77 -5.02
C VAL A 87 5.58 -1.99 -5.20
N TRP A 88 5.66 -2.94 -4.28
CA TRP A 88 4.70 -4.03 -4.15
C TRP A 88 3.64 -3.63 -3.13
N MET A 89 2.38 -3.84 -3.47
CA MET A 89 1.22 -3.43 -2.68
C MET A 89 0.34 -4.63 -2.37
N ARG A 90 -0.08 -4.75 -1.11
CA ARG A 90 -1.14 -5.66 -0.69
C ARG A 90 -2.21 -4.92 0.07
N ILE A 91 -3.45 -5.09 -0.34
CA ILE A 91 -4.62 -4.52 0.32
C ILE A 91 -5.25 -5.61 1.20
N PHE A 92 -5.41 -5.35 2.49
CA PHE A 92 -6.01 -6.32 3.40
C PHE A 92 -7.53 -6.28 3.32
N ARG A 93 -8.14 -7.46 3.22
CA ARG A 93 -9.55 -7.70 2.99
C ARG A 93 -10.35 -7.79 4.29
N GLN A 94 -11.67 -7.80 4.15
CA GLN A 94 -12.59 -8.01 5.28
C GLN A 94 -13.66 -9.03 4.96
N GLU A 95 -14.10 -9.75 5.98
CA GLU A 95 -15.18 -10.72 5.88
C GLU A 95 -16.55 -10.08 6.10
N CYS A 96 -17.56 -10.62 5.42
CA CYS A 96 -18.93 -10.24 5.67
C CYS A 96 -19.45 -10.80 7.00
N ARG A 97 -19.88 -9.91 7.91
CA ARG A 97 -20.47 -10.30 9.21
C ARG A 97 -21.82 -11.02 9.14
N GLN A 98 -22.50 -11.02 7.99
CA GLN A 98 -23.85 -11.59 7.84
C GLN A 98 -23.84 -13.04 7.34
N CYS A 99 -22.72 -13.51 6.78
CA CYS A 99 -22.65 -14.84 6.21
C CYS A 99 -22.20 -15.87 7.26
N PRO A 100 -22.80 -17.08 7.28
CA PRO A 100 -22.36 -18.15 8.19
C PRO A 100 -21.00 -18.73 7.82
N LYS A 101 -20.61 -18.63 6.53
CA LYS A 101 -19.29 -19.01 6.00
C LYS A 101 -18.76 -17.84 5.17
N PRO A 102 -18.29 -16.77 5.83
CA PRO A 102 -17.89 -15.57 5.13
C PRO A 102 -16.65 -15.82 4.28
N ARG A 103 -16.52 -15.03 3.21
CA ARG A 103 -15.31 -14.92 2.39
C ARG A 103 -14.68 -13.57 2.63
N LEU A 104 -13.38 -13.48 2.39
CA LEU A 104 -12.68 -12.19 2.35
C LEU A 104 -13.10 -11.46 1.08
N GLU A 105 -13.57 -10.24 1.23
CA GLU A 105 -13.96 -9.34 0.14
C GLU A 105 -12.95 -8.21 0.02
N ASP A 106 -12.63 -7.83 -1.21
CA ASP A 106 -11.77 -6.70 -1.51
C ASP A 106 -12.50 -5.36 -1.28
N PRO A 107 -11.78 -4.34 -0.79
CA PRO A 107 -12.33 -3.00 -0.68
C PRO A 107 -12.38 -2.29 -2.04
N GLU A 108 -13.44 -1.54 -2.25
CA GLU A 108 -13.56 -0.51 -3.27
C GLU A 108 -13.17 0.86 -2.68
N PHE A 109 -12.32 1.59 -3.40
CA PHE A 109 -11.86 2.93 -3.01
C PHE A 109 -12.43 3.99 -3.96
N SER A 110 -12.71 5.19 -3.43
CA SER A 110 -12.93 6.35 -4.30
C SER A 110 -11.61 6.81 -4.92
N LEU A 111 -11.67 7.50 -6.06
CA LEU A 111 -10.48 8.10 -6.69
C LEU A 111 -9.71 8.99 -5.71
N GLU A 112 -10.41 9.84 -4.96
CA GLU A 112 -9.82 10.70 -3.92
C GLU A 112 -9.07 9.90 -2.84
N THR A 113 -9.61 8.74 -2.42
CA THR A 113 -8.93 7.87 -1.47
C THR A 113 -7.67 7.26 -2.09
N VAL A 114 -7.74 6.82 -3.34
CA VAL A 114 -6.59 6.30 -4.10
C VAL A 114 -5.50 7.37 -4.23
N GLU A 115 -5.86 8.60 -4.62
CA GLU A 115 -4.94 9.74 -4.71
C GLU A 115 -4.26 10.04 -3.38
N THR A 116 -5.01 10.02 -2.29
CA THR A 116 -4.47 10.24 -0.92
C THR A 116 -3.51 9.14 -0.51
N ILE A 117 -3.87 7.87 -0.77
CA ILE A 117 -3.01 6.71 -0.48
C ILE A 117 -1.71 6.82 -1.25
N LEU A 118 -1.77 7.10 -2.56
CA LEU A 118 -0.60 7.14 -3.41
C LEU A 118 0.26 8.39 -3.18
N HIS A 119 -0.32 9.52 -2.80
CA HIS A 119 0.44 10.67 -2.30
C HIS A 119 1.34 10.26 -1.12
N ASN A 120 0.78 9.56 -0.13
CA ASN A 120 1.53 9.08 1.03
C ASN A 120 2.62 8.07 0.65
N VAL A 121 2.37 7.21 -0.33
CA VAL A 121 3.39 6.29 -0.88
C VAL A 121 4.56 7.08 -1.48
N VAL A 122 4.29 8.12 -2.28
CA VAL A 122 5.35 8.94 -2.90
C VAL A 122 6.11 9.76 -1.86
N ILE A 123 5.45 10.29 -0.83
CA ILE A 123 6.12 10.90 0.33
C ILE A 123 7.11 9.90 0.97
N LYS A 124 6.70 8.64 1.16
CA LYS A 124 7.57 7.60 1.72
C LYS A 124 8.72 7.21 0.80
N ILE A 125 8.51 7.19 -0.51
CA ILE A 125 9.58 7.00 -1.49
C ILE A 125 10.64 8.11 -1.33
N ARG A 126 10.21 9.38 -1.28
CA ARG A 126 11.09 10.54 -1.10
C ARG A 126 11.87 10.46 0.22
N GLN A 127 11.19 10.06 1.29
CA GLN A 127 11.81 9.85 2.60
C GLN A 127 12.88 8.76 2.57
N TYR A 128 12.57 7.60 2.00
CA TYR A 128 13.43 6.41 2.10
C TYR A 128 14.59 6.36 1.11
N PHE A 129 14.40 6.90 -0.11
CA PHE A 129 15.33 6.69 -1.22
C PHE A 129 16.00 7.97 -1.72
N TYR A 130 15.46 9.14 -1.36
CA TYR A 130 16.00 10.43 -1.80
C TYR A 130 16.51 11.30 -0.63
N ASN A 131 16.58 10.74 0.58
CA ASN A 131 17.02 11.41 1.81
C ASN A 131 16.32 12.74 2.07
N GLN A 132 15.07 12.88 1.60
CA GLN A 132 14.32 14.10 1.80
C GLN A 132 13.65 14.06 3.18
N PRO A 133 13.79 15.11 3.99
CA PRO A 133 13.13 15.18 5.28
C PRO A 133 11.62 15.24 5.06
N VAL A 134 10.89 14.38 5.76
CA VAL A 134 9.43 14.30 5.74
C VAL A 134 8.92 14.46 7.15
N GLN A 135 8.00 15.39 7.35
CA GLN A 135 7.29 15.58 8.60
C GLN A 135 6.01 14.75 8.64
N PRO A 136 5.51 14.35 9.82
CA PRO A 136 4.24 13.65 9.93
C PRO A 136 3.06 14.42 9.30
N SER A 137 3.12 15.75 9.28
CA SER A 137 2.12 16.62 8.64
C SER A 137 2.07 16.51 7.11
N ASP A 138 3.12 15.98 6.48
CA ASP A 138 3.18 15.80 5.03
C ASP A 138 2.40 14.55 4.60
N LEU A 139 2.08 13.66 5.55
CA LEU A 139 1.20 12.53 5.30
C LEU A 139 -0.24 13.00 5.40
N LEU A 140 -0.98 12.86 4.30
CA LEU A 140 -2.40 13.15 4.27
C LEU A 140 -3.16 12.09 5.07
N GLU A 141 -3.97 12.54 6.03
CA GLU A 141 -4.97 11.67 6.62
C GLU A 141 -6.07 11.41 5.59
N VAL A 142 -6.47 10.15 5.43
CA VAL A 142 -7.65 9.83 4.63
C VAL A 142 -8.86 10.32 5.43
N VAL A 143 -9.29 11.54 5.13
CA VAL A 143 -10.45 12.17 5.77
C VAL A 143 -11.70 11.39 5.36
N VAL A 144 -12.52 11.07 6.34
CA VAL A 144 -13.76 10.33 6.12
C VAL A 144 -14.90 11.33 6.15
N ASP A 145 -15.41 11.73 4.98
CA ASP A 145 -16.56 12.66 4.88
C ASP A 145 -17.83 12.14 5.59
N THR A 146 -17.94 10.82 5.75
CA THR A 146 -19.03 10.17 6.47
C THR A 146 -18.49 9.42 7.67
N PRO A 147 -18.86 9.75 8.92
CA PRO A 147 -18.40 9.01 10.08
C PRO A 147 -18.68 7.51 9.89
N VAL A 148 -17.62 6.70 9.76
CA VAL A 148 -17.77 5.24 9.87
C VAL A 148 -18.02 4.97 11.34
N ALA A 149 -19.31 4.90 11.69
CA ALA A 149 -19.76 4.75 13.06
C ALA A 149 -19.49 3.32 13.57
N GLY A 150 -18.99 3.22 14.79
CA GLY A 150 -18.86 1.98 15.54
C GLY A 150 -17.42 1.47 15.74
N PRO A 151 -17.23 0.50 16.64
CA PRO A 151 -15.94 -0.11 16.88
C PRO A 151 -15.46 -0.86 15.63
N HIS A 152 -14.14 -0.89 15.44
CA HIS A 152 -13.53 -1.69 14.38
C HIS A 152 -13.84 -3.17 14.59
N ASP A 153 -14.41 -3.81 13.58
CA ASP A 153 -14.70 -5.24 13.60
C ASP A 153 -13.42 -6.07 13.42
N SER A 154 -12.72 -6.29 14.53
CA SER A 154 -11.45 -6.99 14.54
C SER A 154 -11.54 -8.49 14.22
N VAL A 155 -12.73 -9.10 14.34
CA VAL A 155 -12.93 -10.53 14.09
C VAL A 155 -12.97 -10.81 12.58
N HIS A 156 -13.59 -9.90 11.83
CA HIS A 156 -13.78 -10.01 10.39
C HIS A 156 -12.69 -9.28 9.58
N CYS A 157 -11.67 -8.70 10.23
CA CYS A 157 -10.57 -8.02 9.54
C CYS A 157 -9.36 -8.94 9.33
N GLU A 158 -8.92 -9.11 8.08
CA GLU A 158 -7.73 -9.91 7.75
C GLU A 158 -6.48 -9.40 8.47
N ALA A 159 -6.27 -8.07 8.46
CA ALA A 159 -5.13 -7.45 9.10
C ALA A 159 -5.11 -7.68 10.64
N CYS A 160 -6.28 -7.76 11.28
CA CYS A 160 -6.38 -8.10 12.69
C CYS A 160 -5.93 -9.54 12.98
N ARG A 161 -6.27 -10.50 12.11
CA ARG A 161 -5.86 -11.91 12.26
C ARG A 161 -4.35 -12.08 12.16
N LEU A 162 -3.71 -11.26 11.34
CA LEU A 162 -2.25 -11.19 11.21
C LEU A 162 -1.57 -10.33 12.28
N GLY A 163 -2.33 -9.81 13.27
CA GLY A 163 -1.80 -9.00 14.36
C GLY A 163 -1.37 -7.58 13.96
N ILE A 164 -1.71 -7.13 12.75
CA ILE A 164 -1.25 -5.85 12.19
C ILE A 164 -1.97 -4.70 12.89
N CYS A 165 -3.29 -4.75 13.05
CA CYS A 165 -4.09 -3.65 13.61
C CYS A 165 -3.76 -3.29 15.07
N ARG A 166 -3.21 -4.23 15.85
CA ARG A 166 -2.93 -4.05 17.29
C ARG A 166 -1.59 -3.38 17.57
N ARG A 167 -0.74 -3.21 16.55
CA ARG A 167 0.54 -2.52 16.67
C ARG A 167 0.26 -1.01 16.78
N SER A 168 0.22 -0.53 18.03
CA SER A 168 0.07 0.88 18.37
C SER A 168 1.20 1.72 17.78
N LEU A 169 0.90 3.02 17.58
CA LEU A 169 1.81 4.11 17.18
C LEU A 169 2.96 4.35 18.19
N SER A 170 3.69 3.31 18.60
CA SER A 170 4.95 3.50 19.31
C SER A 170 6.01 3.89 18.28
N ALA A 171 6.21 5.21 18.13
CA ALA A 171 7.25 5.87 17.32
C ALA A 171 7.02 5.79 15.79
N PRO A 172 7.55 6.75 14.98
CA PRO A 172 7.41 6.69 13.52
C PRO A 172 7.93 5.34 13.07
N ALA A 173 7.23 4.72 12.10
CA ALA A 173 7.50 3.42 11.51
C ALA A 173 8.78 2.80 12.07
N GLN A 174 8.67 1.81 12.96
CA GLN A 174 9.80 0.92 13.18
C GLN A 174 10.07 0.26 11.83
N ASP A 175 10.85 0.96 11.03
CA ASP A 175 11.46 0.51 9.81
C ASP A 175 12.19 -0.76 10.25
N CYS A 176 11.71 -1.90 9.79
CA CYS A 176 12.51 -3.11 9.86
C CYS A 176 13.70 -2.87 8.93
N LEU A 177 14.72 -2.19 9.44
CA LEU A 177 16.06 -2.27 8.92
C LEU A 177 16.43 -3.74 9.07
N CYS A 178 16.30 -4.49 7.98
CA CYS A 178 16.92 -5.80 7.89
C CYS A 178 18.37 -5.61 8.33
N PRO A 179 18.88 -6.33 9.35
CA PRO A 179 20.24 -6.14 9.82
C PRO A 179 21.19 -6.38 8.65
N GLY A 180 21.73 -5.30 8.10
CA GLY A 180 22.76 -5.34 7.10
C GLY A 180 24.01 -5.89 7.74
N PHE A 181 24.49 -7.04 7.26
CA PHE A 181 25.83 -7.48 7.58
C PHE A 181 26.82 -6.38 7.17
N SER A 182 27.57 -5.89 8.15
CA SER A 182 28.73 -5.04 7.92
C SER A 182 29.74 -5.81 7.06
N TRP A 183 29.99 -5.35 5.84
CA TRP A 183 31.09 -5.84 5.01
C TRP A 183 32.00 -4.68 4.67
N ASN A 184 33.17 -4.69 5.30
CA ASN A 184 34.30 -3.85 4.96
C ASN A 184 34.78 -4.20 3.54
N GLY A 185 34.86 -3.19 2.68
CA GLY A 185 35.86 -3.12 1.60
C GLY A 185 35.58 -3.98 0.36
N TYR A 186 35.25 -3.28 -0.72
CA TYR A 186 35.45 -3.69 -2.12
C TYR A 186 34.81 -5.01 -2.58
N SER A 187 33.58 -4.93 -3.09
CA SER A 187 33.14 -5.87 -4.14
C SER A 187 32.02 -5.26 -4.98
N PHE A 188 32.22 -5.29 -6.30
CA PHE A 188 31.19 -5.01 -7.30
C PHE A 188 30.03 -6.02 -7.10
N LEU A 189 28.88 -5.54 -6.64
CA LEU A 189 27.66 -6.36 -6.55
C LEU A 189 26.83 -6.14 -7.80
N LEU A 190 26.78 -7.18 -8.64
CA LEU A 190 25.78 -7.34 -9.68
C LEU A 190 24.39 -7.31 -9.03
N CYS A 191 23.59 -6.29 -9.32
CA CYS A 191 22.17 -6.25 -8.97
C CYS A 191 21.49 -7.33 -9.84
N SER A 192 21.24 -8.52 -9.28
CA SER A 192 20.54 -9.60 -9.99
C SER A 192 19.03 -9.27 -10.06
N CYS A 193 18.68 -8.31 -10.91
CA CYS A 193 17.32 -7.85 -11.17
C CYS A 193 16.58 -8.66 -12.25
N TYR A 194 17.13 -9.77 -12.73
CA TYR A 194 16.44 -10.63 -13.71
C TYR A 194 16.31 -12.07 -13.19
N SER A 195 15.08 -12.46 -12.90
CA SER A 195 14.61 -13.84 -13.04
C SER A 195 13.21 -13.80 -13.62
N ILE A 196 13.12 -13.33 -14.87
CA ILE A 196 12.11 -13.84 -15.79
C ILE A 196 12.76 -15.06 -16.41
N VAL A 197 12.41 -16.25 -15.91
CA VAL A 197 12.63 -17.48 -16.67
C VAL A 197 11.29 -17.82 -17.28
N LEU A 198 11.21 -17.66 -18.61
CA LEU A 198 10.18 -18.22 -19.45
C LEU A 198 9.97 -19.69 -19.08
N TRP A 199 8.74 -20.07 -18.76
CA TRP A 199 8.34 -21.46 -18.89
C TRP A 199 8.03 -21.73 -20.35
N ILE A 200 8.72 -22.73 -20.90
CA ILE A 200 8.53 -23.31 -22.24
C ILE A 200 7.14 -23.94 -22.32
#